data_AF-A0AAE1PCZ2-F1
#
_entry.id   AF-A0AAE1PCZ2-F1
#
_cell.length_a   1.000
_cell.length_b   1.000
_cell.length_c   1.000
_cell.angle_alpha   90.00
_cell.angle_beta   90.00
_cell.angle_gamma   90.00
#
_symmetry.space_group_name_H-M   'P 1'
#
loop_
_entity.id
_entity.type
_entity.pdbx_description
1 polymer ?
#
loop_
_entity_poly.entity_id
_entity_poly.type
_entity_poly.pdbx_seq_one_letter_code
_entity_poly.pdbx_strand_id
1 'polypeptide(L)'
;MAEKQGKKSSAPNRKDQPVSTTNKATITKTSAADEEDAVCVKCDKVVSAQDYAICCEICESWFHIACQKISRPVYDYMVVEESGKQLHWNCSFCKHGYENMHRNLKRLEKQQEDITRKQEVIVAELCETKETVREKMEQVDTMENRVNTLEAKNLGVTDYIKQDETIKLSLITRVSELEAKFTGVESGHVGMDKQNTTSMKINQQQAQEQVETVIGEVYRRNTRVNNLVVHGVPEERSGTEEQGNEICMKYIQRIMEVCGVRDSSEKIEKVLRLGKTQQDKDRPLLV
;
A
#
# COMPACT_ATOMS: atom_id res chain seq x y z
N MET A 1 -17.82 -8.59 22.29
CA MET A 1 -19.00 -9.24 22.90
C MET A 1 -19.67 -8.23 23.81
N ALA A 2 -20.75 -7.60 23.36
CA ALA A 2 -21.55 -6.68 24.16
C ALA A 2 -23.02 -6.88 23.79
N GLU A 3 -23.77 -7.49 24.71
CA GLU A 3 -25.21 -7.71 24.63
C GLU A 3 -25.97 -6.39 24.78
N LYS A 4 -26.86 -6.08 23.82
CA LYS A 4 -27.92 -5.08 24.00
C LYS A 4 -29.27 -5.78 23.88
N GLN A 5 -29.88 -6.02 25.03
CA GLN A 5 -31.24 -6.53 25.16
C GLN A 5 -32.28 -5.44 24.85
N GLY A 6 -33.34 -5.84 24.17
CA GLY A 6 -34.37 -4.99 23.59
C GLY A 6 -35.40 -4.43 24.59
N LYS A 7 -35.99 -3.30 24.20
CA LYS A 7 -37.18 -2.72 24.83
C LYS A 7 -38.39 -2.96 23.95
N LYS A 8 -39.33 -3.76 24.47
CA LYS A 8 -40.72 -3.84 24.02
C LYS A 8 -41.45 -2.59 24.49
N SER A 9 -42.16 -1.90 23.61
CA SER A 9 -43.13 -0.85 23.97
C SER A 9 -44.49 -1.20 23.40
N SER A 10 -45.42 -1.35 24.34
CA SER A 10 -46.83 -1.67 24.27
C SER A 10 -47.67 -0.59 23.59
N ALA A 11 -48.66 -1.04 22.81
CA ALA A 11 -49.72 -0.22 22.22
C ALA A 11 -50.76 0.24 23.26
N PRO A 12 -51.37 1.42 23.12
CA PRO A 12 -52.56 1.77 23.86
C PRO A 12 -53.85 1.57 23.04
N ASN A 13 -54.74 0.81 23.68
CA ASN A 13 -56.15 0.62 23.41
C ASN A 13 -56.92 1.95 23.53
N ARG A 14 -57.73 2.32 22.52
CA ARG A 14 -58.67 3.45 22.64
C ARG A 14 -60.03 3.08 22.05
N LYS A 15 -61.02 3.16 22.94
CA LYS A 15 -62.44 2.86 22.77
C LYS A 15 -63.14 3.91 21.91
N ASP A 16 -64.13 3.41 21.15
CA ASP A 16 -65.10 4.15 20.35
C ASP A 16 -66.00 5.09 21.18
N GLN A 17 -66.33 6.25 20.60
CA GLN A 17 -67.56 7.00 20.88
C GLN A 17 -68.13 7.57 19.56
N PRO A 18 -69.46 7.65 19.40
CA PRO A 18 -70.09 8.19 18.22
C PRO A 18 -70.35 9.70 18.39
N VAL A 19 -69.79 10.53 17.51
CA VAL A 19 -70.10 11.96 17.43
C VAL A 19 -70.86 12.23 16.14
N SER A 20 -72.17 12.47 16.30
CA SER A 20 -73.04 13.03 15.27
C SER A 20 -72.88 14.54 15.29
N THR A 21 -72.36 15.14 14.22
CA THR A 21 -72.53 16.59 13.98
C THR A 21 -72.55 16.89 12.49
N THR A 22 -73.73 17.20 11.97
CA THR A 22 -73.97 17.80 10.66
C THR A 22 -73.46 19.23 10.65
N ASN A 23 -72.37 19.50 9.92
CA ASN A 23 -71.94 20.86 9.59
C ASN A 23 -71.82 21.01 8.07
N LYS A 24 -72.70 21.85 7.50
CA LYS A 24 -72.59 22.37 6.13
C LYS A 24 -71.39 23.33 6.09
N ALA A 25 -70.33 22.93 5.39
CA ALA A 25 -69.19 23.80 5.11
C ALA A 25 -69.60 24.91 4.12
N THR A 26 -69.39 26.14 4.55
CA THR A 26 -69.60 27.37 3.76
C THR A 26 -68.32 27.65 2.99
N ILE A 27 -68.38 27.53 1.66
CA ILE A 27 -67.30 27.84 0.73
C ILE A 27 -67.11 29.36 0.70
N THR A 28 -65.95 29.82 1.15
CA THR A 28 -65.50 31.22 1.05
C THR A 28 -65.19 31.56 -0.41
N LYS A 29 -65.95 32.51 -0.95
CA LYS A 29 -65.74 33.13 -2.27
C LYS A 29 -64.49 34.00 -2.26
N THR A 30 -63.42 33.51 -2.87
CA THR A 30 -62.31 34.32 -3.38
C THR A 30 -62.69 34.92 -4.73
N SER A 31 -62.18 36.14 -4.98
CA SER A 31 -62.55 37.03 -6.08
C SER A 31 -62.25 36.49 -7.48
N ALA A 32 -63.21 36.72 -8.38
CA ALA A 32 -63.25 36.30 -9.79
C ALA A 32 -62.28 37.07 -10.70
N ALA A 33 -61.06 36.56 -10.84
CA ALA A 33 -60.19 36.88 -11.96
C ALA A 33 -59.49 35.58 -12.38
N ASP A 34 -59.92 35.05 -13.53
CA ASP A 34 -59.33 33.94 -14.28
C ASP A 34 -59.12 32.61 -13.50
N GLU A 35 -60.20 32.05 -12.95
CA GLU A 35 -60.22 30.61 -12.62
C GLU A 35 -60.25 29.84 -13.94
N GLU A 36 -59.08 29.40 -14.42
CA GLU A 36 -59.00 28.43 -15.51
C GLU A 36 -59.80 27.18 -15.14
N ASP A 37 -60.79 26.86 -15.98
CA ASP A 37 -61.60 25.66 -15.82
C ASP A 37 -60.69 24.43 -15.69
N ALA A 38 -60.75 23.75 -14.54
CA ALA A 38 -59.96 22.53 -14.34
C ALA A 38 -60.40 21.46 -15.34
N VAL A 39 -59.46 20.83 -16.05
CA VAL A 39 -59.73 19.78 -17.04
C VAL A 39 -59.26 18.43 -16.53
N CYS A 40 -60.04 17.38 -16.76
CA CYS A 40 -59.64 16.01 -16.44
C CYS A 40 -58.59 15.50 -17.44
N VAL A 41 -57.37 15.26 -16.97
CA VAL A 41 -56.23 14.84 -17.83
C VAL A 41 -56.44 13.51 -18.56
N LYS A 42 -57.40 12.68 -18.14
CA LYS A 42 -57.65 11.37 -18.77
C LYS A 42 -58.66 11.41 -19.91
N CYS A 43 -59.66 12.29 -19.81
CA CYS A 43 -60.76 12.33 -20.78
C CYS A 43 -60.92 13.70 -21.46
N ASP A 44 -60.07 14.66 -21.12
CA ASP A 44 -60.03 16.03 -21.64
C ASP A 44 -61.35 16.81 -21.48
N LYS A 45 -62.18 16.41 -20.54
CA LYS A 45 -63.44 17.10 -20.20
C LYS A 45 -63.24 18.02 -19.00
N VAL A 46 -63.92 19.17 -19.02
CA VAL A 46 -63.97 20.11 -17.91
C VAL A 46 -64.53 19.42 -16.67
N VAL A 47 -63.91 19.69 -15.52
CA VAL A 47 -64.30 19.23 -14.19
C VAL A 47 -65.06 20.37 -13.53
N SER A 48 -66.37 20.20 -13.36
CA SER A 48 -67.21 21.17 -12.66
C SER A 48 -67.24 20.91 -11.15
N ALA A 49 -67.65 21.90 -10.36
CA ALA A 49 -67.85 21.75 -8.91
C ALA A 49 -68.92 20.69 -8.53
N GLN A 50 -69.72 20.22 -9.49
CA GLN A 50 -70.74 19.19 -9.28
C GLN A 50 -70.23 17.79 -9.61
N ASP A 51 -69.08 17.69 -10.29
CA ASP A 51 -68.48 16.42 -10.66
C ASP A 51 -67.77 15.76 -9.49
N TYR A 52 -67.84 14.43 -9.45
CA TYR A 52 -66.98 13.64 -8.57
C TYR A 52 -65.57 13.60 -9.16
N ALA A 53 -64.69 14.43 -8.64
CA ALA A 53 -63.31 14.55 -9.10
C ALA A 53 -62.33 14.68 -7.95
N ILE A 54 -61.12 14.18 -8.17
CA ILE A 54 -60.03 14.18 -7.19
C ILE A 54 -58.77 14.78 -7.83
N CYS A 55 -58.05 15.61 -7.07
CA CYS A 55 -56.79 16.21 -7.48
C CYS A 55 -55.63 15.30 -7.07
N CYS A 56 -54.69 15.04 -7.99
CA CYS A 56 -53.47 14.32 -7.68
C CYS A 56 -52.52 15.23 -6.90
N GLU A 57 -52.01 14.78 -5.76
CA GLU A 57 -51.13 15.62 -4.93
C GLU A 57 -49.72 15.83 -5.50
N ILE A 58 -49.27 14.98 -6.44
CA ILE A 58 -47.95 15.09 -7.06
C ILE A 58 -47.95 16.02 -8.28
N CYS A 59 -48.92 15.87 -9.19
CA CYS A 59 -48.97 16.65 -10.43
C CYS A 59 -50.03 17.74 -10.42
N GLU A 60 -50.75 17.90 -9.31
CA GLU A 60 -51.79 18.91 -9.08
C GLU A 60 -52.90 18.91 -10.15
N SER A 61 -53.05 17.78 -10.87
CA SER A 61 -54.02 17.66 -11.95
C SER A 61 -55.30 16.98 -11.48
N TRP A 62 -56.43 17.41 -12.02
CA TRP A 62 -57.74 16.90 -11.67
C TRP A 62 -58.14 15.67 -12.50
N PHE A 63 -58.87 14.76 -11.86
CA PHE A 63 -59.40 13.56 -12.51
C PHE A 63 -60.82 13.25 -12.04
N HIS A 64 -61.73 12.97 -12.98
CA HIS A 64 -63.01 12.35 -12.62
C HIS A 64 -62.76 10.98 -11.97
N ILE A 65 -63.50 10.65 -10.89
CA ILE A 65 -63.30 9.38 -10.18
C ILE A 65 -63.56 8.17 -11.08
N ALA A 66 -64.50 8.29 -12.02
CA ALA A 66 -64.82 7.25 -13.00
C ALA A 66 -63.65 7.01 -13.96
N CYS A 67 -62.96 8.09 -14.37
CA CYS A 67 -61.75 8.01 -15.18
C CYS A 67 -60.65 7.24 -14.45
N GLN A 68 -60.53 7.37 -13.13
CA GLN A 68 -59.54 6.67 -12.31
C GLN A 68 -60.03 5.33 -11.73
N LYS A 69 -61.24 4.88 -12.11
CA LYS A 69 -61.88 3.65 -11.59
C LYS A 69 -62.02 3.64 -10.06
N ILE A 70 -62.20 4.80 -9.45
CA ILE A 70 -62.45 4.94 -8.02
C ILE A 70 -63.95 4.84 -7.80
N SER A 71 -64.38 3.95 -6.89
CA SER A 71 -65.79 3.82 -6.56
C SER A 71 -66.25 5.00 -5.69
N ARG A 72 -67.52 5.39 -5.84
CA ARG A 72 -68.07 6.51 -5.08
C ARG A 72 -67.95 6.36 -3.55
N PRO A 73 -68.17 5.18 -2.93
CA PRO A 73 -67.93 5.01 -1.50
C PRO A 73 -66.49 5.27 -1.07
N VAL A 74 -65.51 4.90 -1.90
CA VAL A 74 -64.08 5.16 -1.62
C VAL A 74 -63.76 6.65 -1.74
N TYR A 75 -64.31 7.31 -2.77
CA TYR A 75 -64.17 8.77 -2.91
C TYR A 75 -64.78 9.50 -1.72
N ASP A 76 -66.01 9.17 -1.33
CA ASP A 76 -66.69 9.79 -0.20
C ASP A 76 -65.85 9.62 1.08
N TYR A 77 -65.29 8.43 1.32
CA TYR A 77 -64.38 8.17 2.45
C TYR A 77 -63.11 9.04 2.41
N MET A 78 -62.53 9.26 1.23
CA MET A 78 -61.34 10.08 1.05
C MET A 78 -61.60 11.59 1.21
N VAL A 79 -62.83 12.05 0.95
CA VAL A 79 -63.19 13.48 1.05
C VAL A 79 -63.70 13.85 2.45
N VAL A 80 -64.20 12.89 3.24
CA VAL A 80 -64.67 13.14 4.62
C VAL A 80 -63.53 13.71 5.47
N GLU A 81 -63.75 14.91 6.05
CA GLU A 81 -62.72 15.83 6.58
C GLU A 81 -61.73 15.26 7.60
N GLU A 82 -62.12 14.26 8.40
CA GLU A 82 -61.24 13.65 9.41
C GLU A 82 -60.35 12.54 8.84
N SER A 83 -60.82 11.81 7.82
CA SER A 83 -60.04 10.73 7.17
C SER A 83 -59.25 11.25 5.98
N GLY A 84 -59.77 12.26 5.26
CA GLY A 84 -59.14 12.81 4.06
C GLY A 84 -57.80 13.50 4.31
N LYS A 85 -57.60 14.09 5.48
CA LYS A 85 -56.30 14.74 5.82
C LYS A 85 -55.13 13.76 5.94
N GLN A 86 -55.41 12.47 6.10
CA GLN A 86 -54.38 11.42 6.23
C GLN A 86 -54.21 10.61 4.94
N LEU A 87 -55.09 10.81 3.96
CA LEU A 87 -55.13 9.99 2.75
C LEU A 87 -54.63 10.79 1.55
N HIS A 88 -53.40 10.48 1.18
CA HIS A 88 -52.74 11.01 -0.01
C HIS A 88 -53.17 10.23 -1.25
N TRP A 89 -53.71 10.93 -2.26
CA TRP A 89 -54.08 10.30 -3.53
C TRP A 89 -53.17 10.73 -4.67
N ASN A 90 -52.66 9.72 -5.38
CA ASN A 90 -51.79 9.90 -6.52
C ASN A 90 -52.40 9.22 -7.74
N CYS A 91 -52.41 9.92 -8.88
CA CYS A 91 -52.87 9.33 -10.13
C CYS A 91 -51.97 8.15 -10.54
N SER A 92 -52.47 7.27 -11.40
CA SER A 92 -51.73 6.06 -11.83
C SER A 92 -50.34 6.36 -12.40
N PHE A 93 -50.18 7.48 -13.09
CA PHE A 93 -48.92 7.91 -13.67
C PHE A 93 -47.93 8.33 -12.60
N CYS A 94 -48.34 9.20 -11.68
CA CYS A 94 -47.51 9.64 -10.55
C CYS A 94 -47.17 8.50 -9.60
N LYS A 95 -48.09 7.55 -9.38
CA LYS A 95 -47.81 6.34 -8.60
C LYS A 95 -46.67 5.52 -9.21
N HIS A 96 -46.73 5.27 -10.51
CA HIS A 96 -45.66 4.53 -11.21
C HIS A 96 -44.33 5.31 -11.22
N GLY A 97 -44.40 6.63 -11.43
CA GLY A 97 -43.25 7.52 -11.34
C GLY A 97 -42.58 7.48 -9.97
N TYR A 98 -43.38 7.55 -8.89
CA TYR A 98 -42.91 7.45 -7.52
C TYR A 98 -42.26 6.09 -7.24
N GLU A 99 -42.87 4.98 -7.64
CA GLU A 99 -42.28 3.65 -7.45
C GLU A 99 -40.93 3.52 -8.17
N ASN A 100 -40.81 4.08 -9.37
CA ASN A 100 -39.55 4.07 -10.10
C ASN A 100 -38.49 4.97 -9.45
N MET A 101 -38.88 6.18 -9.06
CA MET A 101 -38.01 7.11 -8.33
C MET A 101 -37.54 6.51 -7.00
N HIS A 102 -38.43 5.84 -6.25
CA HIS A 102 -38.10 5.18 -4.99
C HIS A 102 -37.11 4.02 -5.18
N ARG A 103 -37.27 3.20 -6.23
CA ARG A 103 -36.27 2.18 -6.59
C ARG A 103 -34.92 2.80 -6.91
N ASN A 104 -34.90 3.89 -7.67
CA ASN A 104 -33.66 4.61 -7.99
C ASN A 104 -33.02 5.22 -6.75
N LEU A 105 -33.81 5.79 -5.84
CA LEU A 105 -33.33 6.36 -4.59
C LEU A 105 -32.66 5.29 -3.72
N LYS A 106 -33.30 4.13 -3.54
CA LYS A 106 -32.68 2.98 -2.84
C LYS A 106 -31.38 2.50 -3.49
N ARG A 107 -31.31 2.53 -4.82
CA ARG A 107 -30.08 2.19 -5.55
C ARG A 107 -28.99 3.21 -5.29
N LEU A 108 -29.32 4.50 -5.27
CA LEU A 108 -28.38 5.58 -4.97
C LEU A 108 -27.91 5.53 -3.51
N GLU A 109 -28.80 5.27 -2.55
CA GLU A 109 -28.45 5.06 -1.14
C GLU A 109 -27.42 3.93 -0.99
N LYS A 110 -27.67 2.78 -1.62
CA LYS A 110 -26.72 1.66 -1.62
C LYS A 110 -25.38 2.03 -2.27
N GLN A 111 -25.41 2.76 -3.39
CA GLN A 111 -24.18 3.23 -4.05
C GLN A 111 -23.39 4.20 -3.16
N GLN A 112 -24.08 5.08 -2.42
CA GLN A 112 -23.45 5.99 -1.47
C GLN A 112 -22.80 5.23 -0.31
N GLU A 113 -23.48 4.22 0.24
CA GLU A 113 -22.89 3.32 1.26
C GLU A 113 -21.63 2.60 0.75
N ASP A 114 -21.68 2.04 -0.46
CA ASP A 114 -20.54 1.35 -1.08
C ASP A 114 -19.37 2.31 -1.34
N ILE A 115 -19.63 3.54 -1.78
CA ILE A 115 -18.59 4.56 -1.97
C ILE A 115 -17.97 4.96 -0.63
N THR A 116 -18.78 5.23 0.40
CA THR A 116 -18.28 5.56 1.74
C THR A 116 -17.39 4.45 2.29
N ARG A 117 -17.80 3.18 2.14
CA ARG A 117 -16.96 2.03 2.54
C ARG A 117 -15.63 1.99 1.80
N LYS A 118 -15.64 2.24 0.48
CA LYS A 118 -14.39 2.30 -0.31
C LYS A 118 -13.49 3.46 0.13
N GLN A 119 -14.07 4.60 0.49
CA GLN A 119 -13.32 5.73 1.02
C GLN A 119 -12.64 5.38 2.35
N GLU A 120 -13.32 4.66 3.24
CA GLU A 120 -12.72 4.18 4.50
C GLU A 120 -11.51 3.28 4.26
N VAL A 121 -11.60 2.34 3.31
CA VAL A 121 -10.48 1.45 2.93
C VAL A 121 -9.31 2.25 2.38
N ILE A 122 -9.55 3.15 1.42
CA ILE A 122 -8.50 3.99 0.82
C ILE A 122 -7.82 4.86 1.88
N VAL A 123 -8.57 5.44 2.82
CA VAL A 123 -8.00 6.24 3.91
C VAL A 123 -7.11 5.39 4.81
N ALA A 124 -7.50 4.15 5.10
CA ALA A 124 -6.67 3.22 5.88
C ALA A 124 -5.34 2.88 5.15
N GLU A 125 -5.40 2.53 3.86
CA GLU A 125 -4.22 2.23 3.04
C GLU A 125 -3.28 3.44 2.90
N LEU A 126 -3.84 4.65 2.76
CA LEU A 126 -3.05 5.89 2.74
C LEU A 126 -2.36 6.15 4.08
N CYS A 127 -3.00 5.80 5.20
CA CYS A 127 -2.41 5.94 6.52
C CYS A 127 -1.20 5.00 6.69
N GLU A 128 -1.34 3.73 6.28
CA GLU A 128 -0.26 2.74 6.30
C GLU A 128 0.91 3.17 5.40
N THR A 129 0.61 3.59 4.17
CA THR A 129 1.62 4.08 3.22
C THR A 129 2.37 5.29 3.79
N LYS A 130 1.66 6.22 4.43
CA LYS A 130 2.26 7.40 5.08
C LYS A 130 3.20 6.99 6.22
N GLU A 131 2.89 5.95 6.97
CA GLU A 131 3.76 5.44 8.02
C GLU A 131 5.04 4.83 7.45
N THR A 132 4.92 3.96 6.43
CA THR A 132 6.08 3.38 5.75
C THR A 132 6.99 4.46 5.16
N VAL A 133 6.41 5.50 4.55
CA VAL A 133 7.20 6.63 4.01
C VAL A 133 7.95 7.35 5.13
N ARG A 134 7.35 7.55 6.30
CA ARG A 134 8.01 8.17 7.46
C ARG A 134 9.17 7.33 7.96
N GLU A 135 8.98 6.03 8.15
CA GLU A 135 10.05 5.11 8.56
C GLU A 135 11.22 5.11 7.58
N LYS A 136 10.91 5.12 6.27
CA LYS A 136 11.95 5.18 5.23
C LYS A 136 12.69 6.51 5.22
N MET A 137 12.01 7.61 5.52
CA MET A 137 12.64 8.92 5.64
C MET A 137 13.63 8.96 6.81
N GLU A 138 13.27 8.42 7.98
CA GLU A 138 14.20 8.32 9.13
C GLU A 138 15.42 7.42 8.81
N GLN A 139 15.22 6.36 8.03
CA GLN A 139 16.34 5.51 7.56
C GLN A 139 17.29 6.27 6.63
N VAL A 140 16.74 7.10 5.73
CA VAL A 140 17.55 7.96 4.84
C VAL A 140 18.35 8.97 5.66
N ASP A 141 17.74 9.65 6.63
CA ASP A 141 18.43 10.60 7.50
C ASP A 141 19.58 9.92 8.28
N THR A 142 19.36 8.70 8.75
CA THR A 142 20.40 7.89 9.42
C THR A 142 21.53 7.55 8.45
N MET A 143 21.22 7.17 7.22
CA MET A 143 22.21 6.88 6.19
C MET A 143 23.03 8.12 5.81
N GLU A 144 22.38 9.27 5.67
CA GLU A 144 23.05 10.54 5.38
C GLU A 144 24.09 10.90 6.46
N ASN A 145 23.71 10.79 7.74
CA ASN A 145 24.64 10.98 8.86
C ASN A 145 25.83 10.02 8.83
N ARG A 146 25.61 8.75 8.44
CA ARG A 146 26.68 7.77 8.28
C ARG A 146 27.61 8.12 7.12
N VAL A 147 27.07 8.56 5.99
CA VAL A 147 27.87 9.01 4.83
C VAL A 147 28.73 10.20 5.23
N ASN A 148 28.15 11.23 5.85
CA ASN A 148 28.89 12.40 6.33
C ASN A 148 30.03 12.02 7.29
N THR A 149 29.80 11.05 8.19
CA THR A 149 30.84 10.52 9.09
C THR A 149 31.95 9.80 8.34
N LEU A 150 31.62 9.00 7.33
CA LEU A 150 32.61 8.29 6.51
C LEU A 150 33.40 9.24 5.64
N GLU A 151 32.78 10.26 5.07
CA GLU A 151 33.45 11.32 4.32
C GLU A 151 34.47 12.07 5.19
N ALA A 152 34.09 12.44 6.42
CA ALA A 152 35.01 13.08 7.37
C ALA A 152 36.22 12.18 7.71
N LYS A 153 36.00 10.86 7.87
CA LYS A 153 37.10 9.90 8.11
C LYS A 153 37.99 9.74 6.88
N ASN A 154 37.43 9.70 5.68
CA ASN A 154 38.18 9.60 4.43
C ASN A 154 39.08 10.82 4.19
N LEU A 155 38.61 12.02 4.57
CA LEU A 155 39.45 13.22 4.58
C LEU A 155 40.69 13.03 5.48
N GLY A 156 40.49 12.53 6.71
CA GLY A 156 41.61 12.24 7.62
C GLY A 156 42.61 11.22 7.07
N VAL A 157 42.13 10.14 6.45
CA VAL A 157 43.01 9.14 5.79
C VAL A 157 43.82 9.77 4.66
N THR A 158 43.21 10.66 3.87
CA THR A 158 43.89 11.37 2.79
C THR A 158 45.04 12.24 3.31
N ASP A 159 44.86 12.88 4.47
CA ASP A 159 45.93 13.66 5.11
C ASP A 159 47.07 12.79 5.63
N TYR A 160 46.76 11.62 6.20
CA TYR A 160 47.80 10.64 6.58
C TYR A 160 48.63 10.16 5.39
N ILE A 161 47.99 9.89 4.25
CA ILE A 161 48.68 9.47 3.02
C ILE A 161 49.66 10.57 2.56
N LYS A 162 49.23 11.84 2.53
CA LYS A 162 50.10 12.97 2.17
C LYS A 162 51.28 13.12 3.13
N GLN A 163 51.06 12.89 4.42
CA GLN A 163 52.13 12.92 5.42
C GLN A 163 53.15 11.80 5.16
N ASP A 164 52.68 10.58 4.87
CA ASP A 164 53.55 9.44 4.55
C ASP A 164 54.35 9.66 3.26
N GLU A 165 53.74 10.22 2.21
CA GLU A 165 54.43 10.61 0.99
C GLU A 165 55.55 11.63 1.25
N THR A 166 55.29 12.60 2.13
CA THR A 166 56.28 13.60 2.54
C THR A 166 57.45 12.95 3.29
N ILE A 167 57.16 12.02 4.21
CA ILE A 167 58.18 11.25 4.94
C ILE A 167 59.00 10.39 3.97
N LYS A 168 58.34 9.71 3.03
CA LYS A 168 58.98 8.88 2.00
C LYS A 168 59.96 9.69 1.15
N LEU A 169 59.57 10.87 0.67
CA LEU A 169 60.44 11.75 -0.12
C LEU A 169 61.67 12.23 0.67
N SER A 170 61.47 12.56 1.95
CA SER A 170 62.58 12.91 2.86
C SER A 170 63.57 11.74 3.05
N LEU A 171 63.07 10.51 3.21
CA LEU A 171 63.91 9.32 3.32
C LEU A 171 64.68 9.02 2.04
N ILE A 172 64.04 9.10 0.87
CA ILE A 172 64.69 8.93 -0.44
C ILE A 172 65.86 9.92 -0.59
N THR A 173 65.64 11.16 -0.18
CA THR A 173 66.67 12.21 -0.23
C THR A 173 67.87 11.85 0.66
N ARG A 174 67.62 11.44 1.91
CA ARG A 174 68.68 11.02 2.85
C ARG A 174 69.45 9.78 2.40
N VAL A 175 68.77 8.80 1.79
CA VAL A 175 69.42 7.61 1.23
C VAL A 175 70.35 8.01 0.09
N SER A 176 69.89 8.89 -0.82
CA SER A 176 70.71 9.39 -1.93
C SER A 176 71.97 10.13 -1.43
N GLU A 177 71.84 10.94 -0.37
CA GLU A 177 72.99 11.60 0.28
C GLU A 177 73.98 10.61 0.91
N LEU A 178 73.49 9.53 1.52
CA LEU A 178 74.34 8.49 2.12
C LEU A 178 75.07 7.67 1.05
N GLU A 179 74.39 7.31 -0.03
CA GLU A 179 74.98 6.62 -1.18
C GLU A 179 76.09 7.47 -1.81
N ALA A 180 75.86 8.78 -1.99
CA ALA A 180 76.88 9.70 -2.47
C ALA A 180 78.11 9.74 -1.53
N LYS A 181 77.91 9.74 -0.21
CA LYS A 181 79.01 9.66 0.77
C LYS A 181 79.76 8.33 0.70
N PHE A 182 79.07 7.21 0.46
CA PHE A 182 79.69 5.88 0.39
C PHE A 182 80.55 5.68 -0.86
N THR A 183 80.10 6.16 -2.03
CA THR A 183 80.90 6.10 -3.27
C THR A 183 82.24 6.83 -3.15
N GLY A 184 82.33 7.86 -2.30
CA GLY A 184 83.60 8.52 -1.98
C GLY A 184 84.57 7.66 -1.16
N VAL A 185 84.07 6.72 -0.36
CA VAL A 185 84.88 5.88 0.54
C VAL A 185 85.50 4.68 -0.20
N GLU A 186 84.86 4.13 -1.24
CA GLU A 186 85.41 2.99 -2.01
C GLU A 186 86.71 3.30 -2.77
N SER A 187 87.07 4.58 -2.95
CA SER A 187 88.35 4.99 -3.52
C SER A 187 89.55 4.87 -2.57
N GLY A 188 89.32 4.53 -1.30
CA GLY A 188 90.36 4.32 -0.30
C GLY A 188 90.13 3.03 0.48
N HIS A 189 91.05 2.08 0.31
CA HIS A 189 91.37 0.93 1.16
C HIS A 189 91.19 -0.46 0.54
N VAL A 190 92.32 -1.15 0.58
CA VAL A 190 92.65 -2.48 0.05
C VAL A 190 92.22 -3.55 1.05
N GLY A 191 91.61 -4.61 0.53
CA GLY A 191 91.73 -5.98 1.06
C GLY A 191 91.00 -6.31 2.36
N MET A 192 89.75 -6.79 2.27
CA MET A 192 89.18 -7.71 3.27
C MET A 192 88.32 -8.79 2.61
N ASP A 193 88.31 -9.94 3.27
CA ASP A 193 88.11 -11.28 2.73
C ASP A 193 86.73 -11.64 2.17
N LYS A 194 86.76 -12.49 1.13
CA LYS A 194 85.64 -13.06 0.35
C LYS A 194 84.89 -14.21 1.05
N GLN A 195 84.64 -14.15 2.35
CA GLN A 195 83.97 -15.24 3.06
C GLN A 195 82.64 -14.83 3.71
N ASN A 196 81.61 -14.50 2.91
CA ASN A 196 80.21 -14.58 3.43
C ASN A 196 79.08 -14.57 2.38
N THR A 197 79.36 -14.89 1.11
CA THR A 197 78.39 -14.79 0.00
C THR A 197 77.29 -15.86 -0.01
N THR A 198 77.33 -16.84 0.89
CA THR A 198 76.36 -17.94 0.93
C THR A 198 75.10 -17.62 1.75
N SER A 199 75.20 -16.70 2.72
CA SER A 199 74.06 -16.35 3.60
C SER A 199 73.01 -15.46 2.89
N MET A 200 73.43 -14.56 1.99
CA MET A 200 72.49 -13.69 1.26
C MET A 200 71.57 -14.42 0.27
N LYS A 201 72.03 -15.53 -0.32
CA LYS A 201 71.21 -16.30 -1.28
C LYS A 201 70.04 -17.02 -0.61
N ILE A 202 70.21 -17.44 0.64
CA ILE A 202 69.15 -18.11 1.42
C ILE A 202 68.00 -17.14 1.72
N ASN A 203 68.31 -15.89 2.05
CA ASN A 203 67.30 -14.86 2.32
C ASN A 203 66.52 -14.43 1.07
N GLN A 204 67.15 -14.40 -0.10
CA GLN A 204 66.47 -14.03 -1.35
C GLN A 204 65.44 -15.09 -1.78
N GLN A 205 65.76 -16.37 -1.57
CA GLN A 205 64.88 -17.47 -1.93
C GLN A 205 63.66 -17.56 -0.99
N GLN A 206 63.87 -17.34 0.31
CA GLN A 206 62.77 -17.23 1.29
C GLN A 206 61.84 -16.04 1.00
N ALA A 207 62.40 -14.89 0.58
CA ALA A 207 61.60 -13.73 0.21
C ALA A 207 60.73 -14.00 -1.04
N GLN A 208 61.25 -14.72 -2.03
CA GLN A 208 60.48 -15.09 -3.23
C GLN A 208 59.33 -16.05 -2.91
N GLU A 209 59.56 -17.05 -2.07
CA GLU A 209 58.52 -18.01 -1.65
C GLU A 209 57.40 -17.34 -0.84
N GLN A 210 57.74 -16.37 0.00
CA GLN A 210 56.74 -15.56 0.71
C GLN A 210 55.91 -14.70 -0.26
N VAL A 211 56.55 -14.08 -1.26
CA VAL A 211 55.85 -13.28 -2.27
C VAL A 211 54.88 -14.15 -3.10
N GLU A 212 55.30 -15.33 -3.55
CA GLU A 212 54.42 -16.25 -4.28
C GLU A 212 53.24 -16.72 -3.42
N THR A 213 53.47 -16.98 -2.13
CA THR A 213 52.41 -17.35 -1.19
C THR A 213 51.37 -16.24 -1.06
N VAL A 214 51.82 -15.00 -0.91
CA VAL A 214 50.93 -13.83 -0.80
C VAL A 214 50.16 -13.60 -2.10
N ILE A 215 50.81 -13.68 -3.26
CA ILE A 215 50.14 -13.54 -4.57
C ILE A 215 49.08 -14.64 -4.74
N GLY A 216 49.41 -15.89 -4.41
CA GLY A 216 48.49 -17.01 -4.49
C GLY A 216 47.31 -16.88 -3.53
N GLU A 217 47.48 -16.26 -2.37
CA GLU A 217 46.38 -15.96 -1.45
C GLU A 217 45.47 -14.86 -2.00
N VAL A 218 46.04 -13.76 -2.50
CA VAL A 218 45.28 -12.65 -3.10
C VAL A 218 44.45 -13.14 -4.28
N TYR A 219 45.04 -13.96 -5.16
CA TYR A 219 44.30 -14.56 -6.27
C TYR A 219 43.13 -15.41 -5.78
N ARG A 220 43.36 -16.28 -4.77
CA ARG A 220 42.30 -17.11 -4.16
C ARG A 220 41.23 -16.31 -3.43
N ARG A 221 41.54 -15.13 -2.87
CA ARG A 221 40.54 -14.22 -2.31
C ARG A 221 39.72 -13.60 -3.43
N ASN A 222 40.38 -13.14 -4.49
CA ASN A 222 39.73 -12.52 -5.64
C ASN A 222 38.74 -13.46 -6.34
N THR A 223 39.06 -14.75 -6.45
CA THR A 223 38.14 -15.75 -7.03
C THR A 223 36.92 -16.05 -6.15
N ARG A 224 36.88 -15.60 -4.89
CA ARG A 224 35.78 -15.86 -3.94
C ARG A 224 35.01 -14.60 -3.55
N VAL A 225 35.33 -13.44 -4.12
CA VAL A 225 34.69 -12.16 -3.76
C VAL A 225 33.21 -12.13 -4.11
N ASN A 226 32.80 -12.95 -5.08
CA ASN A 226 31.42 -13.06 -5.54
C ASN A 226 30.68 -14.25 -4.91
N ASN A 227 31.32 -15.00 -4.00
CA ASN A 227 30.67 -16.10 -3.33
C ASN A 227 29.79 -15.56 -2.20
N LEU A 228 28.54 -15.97 -2.17
CA LEU A 228 27.57 -15.55 -1.17
C LEU A 228 27.31 -16.70 -0.19
N VAL A 229 27.41 -16.43 1.12
CA VAL A 229 27.04 -17.39 2.15
C VAL A 229 25.70 -17.00 2.77
N VAL A 230 24.69 -17.85 2.59
CA VAL A 230 23.32 -17.63 3.07
C VAL A 230 23.05 -18.56 4.25
N HIS A 231 22.68 -17.99 5.40
CA HIS A 231 22.33 -18.72 6.61
C HIS A 231 20.80 -18.87 6.76
N GLY A 232 20.35 -19.83 7.59
CA GLY A 232 18.94 -20.01 7.93
C GLY A 232 18.07 -20.56 6.79
N VAL A 233 18.68 -21.30 5.84
CA VAL A 233 17.92 -21.92 4.74
C VAL A 233 17.52 -23.33 5.17
N PRO A 234 16.21 -23.60 5.34
CA PRO A 234 15.72 -24.88 5.85
C PRO A 234 16.14 -26.03 4.93
N GLU A 235 16.38 -27.19 5.52
CA GLU A 235 16.78 -28.40 4.80
C GLU A 235 15.57 -29.33 4.64
N GLU A 236 15.17 -29.58 3.39
CA GLU A 236 14.10 -30.54 3.11
C GLU A 236 14.63 -31.98 3.13
N ARG A 237 13.91 -32.87 3.83
CA ARG A 237 14.36 -34.23 4.12
C ARG A 237 13.90 -35.29 3.11
N SER A 238 13.12 -34.94 2.09
CA SER A 238 12.30 -35.92 1.36
C SER A 238 12.52 -36.01 -0.16
N GLY A 239 13.73 -35.69 -0.66
CA GLY A 239 13.99 -35.69 -2.10
C GLY A 239 15.35 -36.24 -2.53
N THR A 240 15.52 -36.38 -3.86
CA THR A 240 16.84 -36.62 -4.48
C THR A 240 17.72 -35.37 -4.36
N GLU A 241 19.03 -35.50 -4.55
CA GLU A 241 19.98 -34.38 -4.53
C GLU A 241 19.59 -33.27 -5.52
N GLU A 242 19.09 -33.65 -6.70
CA GLU A 242 18.61 -32.73 -7.73
C GLU A 242 17.41 -31.89 -7.26
N GLN A 243 16.43 -32.53 -6.60
CA GLN A 243 15.29 -31.83 -6.02
C GLN A 243 15.72 -30.88 -4.90
N GLY A 244 16.68 -31.30 -4.06
CA GLY A 244 17.26 -30.45 -3.03
C GLY A 244 17.93 -29.19 -3.60
N ASN A 245 18.67 -29.34 -4.71
CA ASN A 245 19.32 -28.22 -5.39
C ASN A 245 18.31 -27.26 -6.03
N GLU A 246 17.24 -27.77 -6.65
CA GLU A 246 16.18 -26.94 -7.23
C GLU A 246 15.49 -26.06 -6.17
N ILE A 247 15.23 -26.64 -4.99
CA ILE A 247 14.60 -25.94 -3.88
C ILE A 247 15.54 -24.86 -3.31
N CYS A 248 16.82 -25.18 -3.16
CA CYS A 248 17.83 -24.19 -2.75
C CYS A 248 17.90 -23.03 -3.74
N MET A 249 17.87 -23.31 -5.05
CA MET A 249 17.84 -22.28 -6.10
C MET A 249 16.60 -21.38 -6.01
N LYS A 250 15.40 -21.94 -5.77
CA LYS A 250 14.17 -21.15 -5.57
C LYS A 250 14.28 -20.23 -4.35
N TYR A 251 14.87 -20.72 -3.25
CA TYR A 251 15.13 -19.91 -2.07
C TYR A 251 16.10 -18.75 -2.37
N ILE A 252 17.19 -19.02 -3.08
CA ILE A 252 18.18 -18.00 -3.46
C ILE A 252 17.56 -16.96 -4.38
N GLN A 253 16.76 -17.36 -5.38
CA GLN A 253 16.05 -16.45 -6.26
C GLN A 253 15.14 -15.51 -5.48
N ARG A 254 14.38 -16.04 -4.51
CA ARG A 254 13.52 -15.22 -3.64
C ARG A 254 14.32 -14.21 -2.80
N ILE A 255 15.47 -14.63 -2.26
CA ILE A 255 16.36 -13.73 -1.50
C ILE A 255 16.90 -12.63 -2.41
N MET A 256 17.37 -12.98 -3.61
CA MET A 256 17.89 -12.03 -4.60
C MET A 256 16.83 -11.03 -5.04
N GLU A 257 15.59 -11.48 -5.25
CA GLU A 257 14.44 -10.63 -5.58
C GLU A 257 14.14 -9.62 -4.46
N VAL A 258 14.11 -10.07 -3.20
CA VAL A 258 13.95 -9.19 -2.03
C VAL A 258 15.08 -8.17 -1.91
N CYS A 259 16.30 -8.56 -2.28
CA CYS A 259 17.46 -7.67 -2.32
C CYS A 259 17.49 -6.75 -3.56
N GLY A 260 16.52 -6.83 -4.47
CA GLY A 260 16.45 -5.99 -5.68
C GLY A 260 17.44 -6.38 -6.78
N VAL A 261 18.03 -7.56 -6.71
CA VAL A 261 18.94 -8.09 -7.75
C VAL A 261 18.09 -8.77 -8.82
N ARG A 262 17.89 -8.09 -9.96
CA ARG A 262 17.17 -8.63 -11.13
C ARG A 262 18.16 -9.38 -12.05
N ASP A 263 17.72 -10.47 -12.67
CA ASP A 263 18.45 -11.25 -13.70
C ASP A 263 19.76 -11.94 -13.26
N SER A 264 19.81 -12.50 -12.04
CA SER A 264 21.00 -13.20 -11.52
C SER A 264 21.00 -14.72 -11.71
N SER A 265 19.90 -15.34 -12.13
CA SER A 265 19.80 -16.81 -12.23
C SER A 265 20.79 -17.41 -13.23
N GLU A 266 21.12 -16.71 -14.31
CA GLU A 266 22.09 -17.17 -15.32
C GLU A 266 23.55 -17.03 -14.88
N LYS A 267 23.83 -16.28 -13.81
CA LYS A 267 25.19 -16.01 -13.31
C LYS A 267 25.60 -16.90 -12.13
N ILE A 268 24.68 -17.70 -11.60
CA ILE A 268 24.96 -18.63 -10.51
C ILE A 268 25.57 -19.90 -11.11
N GLU A 269 26.86 -20.13 -10.89
CA GLU A 269 27.53 -21.32 -11.40
C GLU A 269 27.16 -22.58 -10.62
N LYS A 270 27.15 -22.50 -9.28
CA LYS A 270 26.90 -23.64 -8.38
C LYS A 270 26.29 -23.19 -7.06
N VAL A 271 25.53 -24.10 -6.45
CA VAL A 271 25.02 -23.95 -5.08
C VAL A 271 25.46 -25.15 -4.27
N LEU A 272 26.13 -24.91 -3.13
CA LEU A 272 26.71 -25.95 -2.28
C LEU A 272 26.27 -25.75 -0.83
N ARG A 273 25.77 -26.81 -0.17
CA ARG A 273 25.55 -26.79 1.29
C ARG A 273 26.85 -27.05 2.03
N LEU A 274 27.19 -26.17 2.97
CA LEU A 274 28.39 -26.30 3.78
C LEU A 274 28.13 -27.16 5.03
N GLY A 275 29.03 -28.09 5.33
CA GLY A 275 29.01 -28.91 6.54
C GLY A 275 28.27 -30.25 6.40
N LYS A 276 28.34 -31.10 7.44
CA LYS A 276 27.68 -32.41 7.47
C LYS A 276 26.19 -32.26 7.79
N THR A 277 25.33 -33.06 7.17
CA THR A 277 23.90 -33.13 7.48
C THR A 277 23.69 -33.46 8.96
N GLN A 278 22.92 -32.64 9.66
CA GLN A 278 22.53 -32.86 11.06
C GLN A 278 21.00 -32.77 11.16
N GLN A 279 20.38 -33.60 11.99
CA GLN A 279 18.95 -33.48 12.26
C GLN A 279 18.67 -32.13 12.93
N ASP A 280 17.70 -31.41 12.38
CA ASP A 280 17.10 -30.19 12.93
C ASP A 280 18.04 -28.99 13.05
N LYS A 281 19.06 -28.91 12.19
CA LYS A 281 19.90 -27.72 12.07
C LYS A 281 20.02 -27.26 10.64
N ASP A 282 19.79 -25.97 10.45
CA ASP A 282 20.02 -25.31 9.17
C ASP A 282 21.50 -25.30 8.83
N ARG A 283 21.81 -25.57 7.55
CA ARG A 283 23.17 -25.49 7.02
C ARG A 283 23.34 -24.27 6.12
N PRO A 284 24.48 -23.58 6.17
CA PRO A 284 24.74 -22.47 5.25
C PRO A 284 24.78 -22.95 3.80
N LEU A 285 24.23 -22.14 2.90
CA LEU A 285 24.38 -22.29 1.46
C LEU A 285 25.50 -21.38 0.96
N LEU A 286 26.42 -21.94 0.20
CA LEU A 286 27.39 -21.21 -0.61
C LEU A 286 26.85 -21.13 -2.04
N VAL A 287 26.67 -19.90 -2.52
CA VAL A 287 26.22 -19.56 -3.88
C VAL A 287 27.36 -18.89 -4.62
#